data_AF-A0A538SHT0-F1
#
_entry.id   AF-A0A538SHT0-F1
#
_cell.length_a   1.000
_cell.length_b   1.000
_cell.length_c   1.000
_cell.angle_alpha   90.00
_cell.angle_beta   90.00
_cell.angle_gamma   90.00
#
_symmetry.space_group_name_H-M   'P 1'
#
loop_
_entity.id
_entity.type
_entity.pdbx_description
1 polymer ?
#
loop_
_entity_poly.entity_id
_entity_poly.type
_entity_poly.pdbx_seq_one_letter_code
_entity_poly.pdbx_strand_id
1 'polypeptide(L)'
;MAAEDPDQPLKDKLRSALEEGGGGSVVAFIQGTPEPEQRRKLYTLARLSFPDRKSADRRFDDLIRVARAGIVEGLRQAELARARGDTDEARECIDFANRLSYNLSADLAECWPGDEAPRERRHFESGLRAAYDCIVWRQELGKPPERRAMAHWAAGMHQLSLGNHIEALCDFEAAFGLALQGAVAAGGAAGAAGDQRPEAFVKANGDFGVILYFGYAGTARHLLGDASGTRQFEQACAAFAGTLKAPRDKQAAEDAEFGLDQLRWVERKFMGAGAATAR
;
A
#
# COMPACT_ATOMS: atom_id res chain seq x y z
N MET A 1 6.48 14.05 -30.79
CA MET A 1 6.97 15.03 -29.79
C MET A 1 6.14 14.80 -28.55
N ALA A 2 6.75 14.42 -27.42
CA ALA A 2 6.01 14.30 -26.16
C ALA A 2 5.54 15.70 -25.75
N ALA A 3 4.26 15.85 -25.38
CA ALA A 3 3.78 17.10 -24.83
C ALA A 3 4.54 17.42 -23.54
N GLU A 4 4.98 18.66 -23.37
CA GLU A 4 5.63 19.09 -22.13
C GLU A 4 4.67 18.90 -20.96
N ASP A 5 5.16 18.30 -19.87
CA ASP A 5 4.38 18.09 -18.66
C ASP A 5 4.08 19.45 -18.00
N PRO A 6 2.80 19.89 -17.94
CA PRO A 6 2.44 21.20 -17.41
C PRO A 6 2.80 21.39 -15.93
N ASP A 7 3.03 20.29 -15.20
CA ASP A 7 3.41 20.32 -13.80
C ASP A 7 4.93 20.35 -13.58
N GLN A 8 5.74 20.25 -14.65
CA GLN A 8 7.20 20.20 -14.53
C GLN A 8 7.78 21.40 -13.76
N PRO A 9 7.37 22.66 -13.99
CA PRO A 9 7.90 23.80 -13.24
C PRO A 9 7.59 23.74 -11.73
N LEU A 10 6.46 23.13 -11.35
CA LEU A 10 6.09 22.95 -9.94
C LEU A 10 6.92 21.84 -9.30
N LYS A 11 7.14 20.74 -10.03
CA LYS A 11 8.00 19.62 -9.59
C LYS A 11 9.44 20.09 -9.36
N ASP A 12 9.96 20.95 -10.24
CA ASP A 12 11.31 21.51 -10.12
C ASP A 12 11.43 22.38 -8.86
N LYS A 13 10.47 23.28 -8.60
CA LYS A 13 10.44 24.08 -7.36
C LYS A 13 10.37 23.23 -6.10
N LEU A 14 9.54 22.19 -6.10
CA LEU A 14 9.43 21.26 -4.97
C LEU A 14 10.73 20.48 -4.74
N ARG A 15 11.42 20.10 -5.82
CA ARG A 15 12.73 19.45 -5.75
C ARG A 15 13.79 20.39 -5.18
N SER A 16 13.89 21.63 -5.67
CA SER A 16 14.82 22.63 -5.13
C SER A 16 14.56 22.88 -3.64
N ALA A 17 13.30 23.07 -3.23
CA ALA A 17 12.96 23.24 -1.81
C ALA A 17 13.38 22.03 -0.96
N LEU A 18 13.19 20.82 -1.48
CA LEU A 18 13.59 19.57 -0.83
C LEU A 18 15.12 19.45 -0.70
N GLU A 19 15.87 19.83 -1.74
CA GLU A 19 17.34 19.84 -1.76
C GLU A 19 17.93 20.89 -0.81
N GLU A 20 17.36 22.10 -0.78
CA GLU A 20 17.87 23.23 0.01
C GLU A 20 17.63 23.10 1.53
N GLY A 21 16.47 22.57 1.95
CA GLY A 21 16.11 22.53 3.37
C GLY A 21 15.19 21.39 3.78
N GLY A 22 15.13 20.33 2.97
CA GLY A 22 14.40 19.11 3.29
C GLY A 22 12.89 19.27 3.31
N GLY A 23 12.22 18.34 3.98
CA GLY A 23 10.76 18.30 4.04
C GLY A 23 10.17 19.53 4.75
N GLY A 24 10.94 20.19 5.62
CA GLY A 24 10.52 21.44 6.26
C GLY A 24 10.32 22.57 5.26
N SER A 25 11.31 22.80 4.37
CA SER A 25 11.22 23.80 3.32
C SER A 25 10.11 23.52 2.31
N VAL A 26 9.90 22.24 1.96
CA VAL A 26 8.77 21.83 1.10
C VAL A 26 7.44 22.20 1.75
N VAL A 27 7.24 21.85 3.02
CA VAL A 27 5.99 22.19 3.74
C VAL A 27 5.79 23.70 3.81
N ALA A 28 6.83 24.47 4.14
CA ALA A 28 6.74 25.93 4.21
C ALA A 28 6.38 26.55 2.84
N PHE A 29 7.00 26.09 1.76
CA PHE A 29 6.68 26.52 0.40
C PHE A 29 5.20 26.26 0.05
N ILE A 30 4.70 25.05 0.34
CA ILE A 30 3.31 24.70 0.05
C ILE A 30 2.35 25.52 0.92
N GLN A 31 2.63 25.67 2.22
CA GLN A 31 1.79 26.45 3.13
C GLN A 31 1.75 27.94 2.79
N GLY A 32 2.82 28.49 2.20
CA GLY A 32 2.86 29.85 1.67
C GLY A 32 2.00 30.07 0.42
N THR A 33 1.45 29.00 -0.19
CA THR A 33 0.55 29.11 -1.34
C THR A 33 -0.87 29.46 -0.87
N PRO A 34 -1.47 30.59 -1.30
CA PRO A 34 -2.77 31.04 -0.79
C PRO A 34 -3.93 30.09 -1.12
N GLU A 35 -3.94 29.55 -2.33
CA GLU A 35 -5.06 28.76 -2.84
C GLU A 35 -5.10 27.34 -2.23
N PRO A 36 -6.19 26.95 -1.52
CA PRO A 36 -6.30 25.64 -0.88
C PRO A 36 -6.18 24.46 -1.83
N GLU A 37 -6.78 24.55 -3.01
CA GLU A 37 -6.74 23.49 -4.01
C GLU A 37 -5.32 23.30 -4.57
N GLN A 38 -4.63 24.41 -4.81
CA GLN A 38 -3.24 24.40 -5.25
C GLN A 38 -2.35 23.76 -4.19
N ARG A 39 -2.60 24.00 -2.89
CA ARG A 39 -1.87 23.29 -1.82
C ARG A 39 -2.05 21.78 -1.90
N ARG A 40 -3.28 21.27 -2.08
CA ARG A 40 -3.53 19.83 -2.25
C ARG A 40 -2.79 19.26 -3.47
N LYS A 41 -2.79 19.98 -4.59
CA LYS A 41 -2.04 19.62 -5.80
C LYS A 41 -0.54 19.53 -5.51
N LEU A 42 0.04 20.54 -4.86
CA LEU A 42 1.46 20.58 -4.53
C LEU A 42 1.87 19.45 -3.60
N TYR A 43 1.07 19.09 -2.58
CA TYR A 43 1.36 17.92 -1.74
C TYR A 43 1.35 16.60 -2.51
N THR A 44 0.46 16.47 -3.51
CA THR A 44 0.45 15.30 -4.41
C THR A 44 1.73 15.24 -5.23
N LEU A 45 2.17 16.38 -5.77
CA LEU A 45 3.40 16.49 -6.58
C LEU A 45 4.67 16.31 -5.75
N ALA A 46 4.69 16.78 -4.49
CA ALA A 46 5.87 16.75 -3.63
C ALA A 46 6.42 15.33 -3.41
N ARG A 47 5.53 14.33 -3.39
CA ARG A 47 5.92 12.92 -3.33
C ARG A 47 6.82 12.51 -4.51
N LEU A 48 6.58 13.06 -5.70
CA LEU A 48 7.34 12.77 -6.92
C LEU A 48 8.73 13.43 -6.91
N SER A 49 9.01 14.33 -5.97
CA SER A 49 10.32 14.96 -5.80
C SER A 49 11.28 14.10 -4.99
N PHE A 50 10.79 13.04 -4.32
CA PHE A 50 11.65 12.10 -3.59
C PHE A 50 12.28 11.08 -4.54
N PRO A 51 13.48 10.57 -4.21
CA PRO A 51 14.06 9.42 -4.89
C PRO A 51 13.12 8.22 -4.92
N ASP A 52 13.40 7.28 -5.86
CA ASP A 52 12.68 6.01 -5.94
C ASP A 52 12.59 5.33 -4.56
N ARG A 53 11.51 4.58 -4.33
CA ARG A 53 11.23 4.00 -3.02
C ARG A 53 12.30 3.05 -2.50
N LYS A 54 13.06 2.44 -3.41
CA LYS A 54 14.14 1.49 -3.12
C LYS A 54 15.49 2.18 -2.94
N SER A 55 15.57 3.49 -3.16
CA SER A 55 16.82 4.25 -3.05
C SER A 55 17.29 4.27 -1.59
N ALA A 56 18.57 3.94 -1.38
CA ALA A 56 19.22 4.05 -0.08
C ALA A 56 19.28 5.50 0.44
N ASP A 57 19.26 6.48 -0.46
CA ASP A 57 19.29 7.91 -0.14
C ASP A 57 17.90 8.48 0.19
N ARG A 58 16.89 7.62 0.31
CA ARG A 58 15.51 8.07 0.55
C ARG A 58 15.37 8.61 1.97
N ARG A 59 15.09 9.90 2.06
CA ARG A 59 14.87 10.62 3.33
C ARG A 59 13.47 10.38 3.88
N PHE A 60 13.25 9.24 4.53
CA PHE A 60 11.94 8.84 5.06
C PHE A 60 11.34 9.84 6.05
N ASP A 61 12.15 10.46 6.92
CA ASP A 61 11.65 11.47 7.87
C ASP A 61 11.10 12.72 7.15
N ASP A 62 11.74 13.15 6.06
CA ASP A 62 11.26 14.26 5.22
C ASP A 62 9.97 13.88 4.48
N LEU A 63 9.90 12.64 3.97
CA LEU A 63 8.69 12.10 3.34
C LEU A 63 7.52 12.07 4.32
N ILE A 64 7.74 11.57 5.53
CA ILE A 64 6.74 11.55 6.62
C ILE A 64 6.26 12.96 6.92
N ARG A 65 7.19 13.92 7.05
CA ARG A 65 6.86 15.32 7.34
C ARG A 65 5.95 15.92 6.27
N VAL A 66 6.31 15.78 5.00
CA VAL A 66 5.54 16.32 3.86
C VAL A 66 4.17 15.65 3.76
N ALA A 67 4.12 14.32 3.84
CA ALA A 67 2.87 13.57 3.71
C ALA A 67 1.90 13.89 4.86
N ARG A 68 2.38 13.95 6.11
CA ARG A 68 1.53 14.31 7.27
C ARG A 68 0.98 15.73 7.16
N ALA A 69 1.78 16.68 6.70
CA ALA A 69 1.30 18.05 6.46
C ALA A 69 0.20 18.09 5.39
N GLY A 70 0.34 17.30 4.32
CA GLY A 70 -0.70 17.16 3.29
C GLY A 70 -1.97 16.49 3.81
N ILE A 71 -1.85 15.43 4.61
CA ILE A 71 -2.99 14.77 5.26
C ILE A 71 -3.75 15.76 6.16
N VAL A 72 -3.05 16.50 7.02
CA VAL A 72 -3.64 17.53 7.88
C VAL A 72 -4.33 18.61 7.05
N GLU A 73 -3.73 19.06 5.95
CA GLU A 73 -4.36 20.06 5.08
C GLU A 73 -5.65 19.54 4.45
N GLY A 74 -5.69 18.28 4.01
CA GLY A 74 -6.91 17.64 3.51
C GLY A 74 -8.02 17.62 4.56
N LEU A 75 -7.71 17.16 5.77
CA LEU A 75 -8.70 17.08 6.84
C LEU A 75 -9.21 18.46 7.28
N ARG A 76 -8.31 19.45 7.40
CA ARG A 76 -8.66 20.83 7.74
C ARG A 76 -9.61 21.43 6.69
N GLN A 77 -9.34 21.20 5.40
CA GLN A 77 -10.22 21.67 4.34
C GLN A 77 -11.57 20.94 4.36
N ALA A 78 -11.60 19.65 4.68
CA ALA A 78 -12.84 18.89 4.84
C ALA A 78 -13.72 19.45 5.98
N GLU A 79 -13.12 19.81 7.12
CA GLU A 79 -13.82 20.45 8.24
C GLU A 79 -14.42 21.80 7.84
N LEU A 80 -13.66 22.62 7.10
CA LEU A 80 -14.15 23.90 6.60
C LEU A 80 -15.29 23.75 5.59
N ALA A 81 -15.21 22.76 4.70
CA ALA A 81 -16.27 22.45 3.75
C ALA A 81 -17.55 22.02 4.48
N ARG A 82 -17.44 21.12 5.47
CA ARG A 82 -18.56 20.72 6.35
C ARG A 82 -19.20 21.92 7.05
N ALA A 83 -18.40 22.84 7.59
CA ALA A 83 -18.90 24.04 8.25
C ALA A 83 -19.69 24.96 7.31
N ARG A 84 -19.43 24.90 6.00
CA ARG A 84 -20.20 25.61 4.95
C ARG A 84 -21.39 24.82 4.42
N GLY A 85 -21.58 23.56 4.86
CA GLY A 85 -22.60 22.66 4.34
C GLY A 85 -22.24 22.00 3.01
N ASP A 86 -20.98 22.05 2.57
CA ASP A 86 -20.52 21.40 1.34
C ASP A 86 -20.02 19.99 1.64
N THR A 87 -20.90 19.01 1.47
CA THR A 87 -20.61 17.61 1.76
C THR A 87 -19.72 16.96 0.70
N ASP A 88 -19.80 17.43 -0.54
CA ASP A 88 -19.05 16.84 -1.66
C ASP A 88 -17.60 17.29 -1.60
N GLU A 89 -17.35 18.58 -1.41
CA GLU A 89 -16.00 19.11 -1.19
C GLU A 89 -15.35 18.47 0.05
N ALA A 90 -16.11 18.29 1.13
CA ALA A 90 -15.61 17.60 2.33
C ALA A 90 -15.16 16.17 2.02
N ARG A 91 -15.97 15.43 1.25
CA ARG A 91 -15.68 14.06 0.84
C ARG A 91 -14.44 13.98 -0.07
N GLU A 92 -14.29 14.92 -1.01
CA GLU A 92 -13.11 15.02 -1.87
C GLU A 92 -11.83 15.30 -1.07
N CYS A 93 -11.92 16.18 -0.07
CA CYS A 93 -10.82 16.50 0.83
C CYS A 93 -10.38 15.30 1.68
N ILE A 94 -11.33 14.50 2.17
CA ILE A 94 -11.04 13.26 2.90
C ILE A 94 -10.42 12.22 1.95
N ASP A 95 -10.93 12.10 0.72
CA ASP A 95 -10.34 11.17 -0.25
C ASP A 95 -8.91 11.58 -0.67
N PHE A 96 -8.62 12.88 -0.71
CA PHE A 96 -7.26 13.39 -0.83
C PHE A 96 -6.37 12.95 0.35
N ALA A 97 -6.82 13.14 1.59
CA ALA A 97 -6.08 12.71 2.78
C ALA A 97 -5.84 11.19 2.78
N ASN A 98 -6.86 10.40 2.43
CA ASN A 98 -6.78 8.95 2.27
C ASN A 98 -5.76 8.52 1.20
N ARG A 99 -5.68 9.20 0.06
CA ARG A 99 -4.67 8.91 -0.97
C ARG A 99 -3.25 9.17 -0.46
N LEU A 100 -3.02 10.30 0.21
CA LEU A 100 -1.71 10.61 0.79
C LEU A 100 -1.32 9.61 1.88
N SER A 101 -2.25 9.24 2.74
CA SER A 101 -2.02 8.29 3.82
C SER A 101 -1.66 6.89 3.29
N TYR A 102 -2.35 6.43 2.25
CA TYR A 102 -2.02 5.17 1.59
C TYR A 102 -0.63 5.23 0.96
N ASN A 103 -0.32 6.31 0.24
CA ASN A 103 0.98 6.48 -0.40
C ASN A 103 2.11 6.51 0.62
N LEU A 104 1.92 7.22 1.74
CA LEU A 104 2.88 7.23 2.85
C LEU A 104 3.09 5.82 3.41
N SER A 105 2.01 5.11 3.71
CA SER A 105 2.07 3.74 4.22
C SER A 105 2.79 2.81 3.24
N ALA A 106 2.49 2.91 1.94
CA ALA A 106 3.14 2.12 0.90
C ALA A 106 4.62 2.47 0.71
N ASP A 107 5.00 3.73 0.85
CA ASP A 107 6.40 4.16 0.73
C ASP A 107 7.25 3.66 1.91
N LEU A 108 6.65 3.58 3.10
CA LEU A 108 7.32 3.12 4.32
C LEU A 108 7.33 1.59 4.47
N ALA A 109 6.53 0.86 3.70
CA ALA A 109 6.52 -0.61 3.73
C ALA A 109 7.80 -1.16 3.06
N GLU A 110 8.45 -2.12 3.71
CA GLU A 110 9.71 -2.71 3.27
C GLU A 110 9.55 -4.02 2.48
N CYS A 111 8.46 -4.10 1.73
CA CYS A 111 8.03 -5.30 1.02
C CYS A 111 8.32 -5.25 -0.48
N TRP A 112 8.87 -4.15 -1.02
CA TRP A 112 9.08 -4.02 -2.46
C TRP A 112 10.30 -4.85 -2.92
N PRO A 113 10.22 -5.55 -4.06
CA PRO A 113 11.37 -6.32 -4.55
C PRO A 113 12.61 -5.43 -4.74
N GLY A 114 13.71 -5.76 -4.06
CA GLY A 114 14.97 -5.00 -4.11
C GLY A 114 15.02 -3.78 -3.18
N ASP A 115 14.09 -3.65 -2.24
CA ASP A 115 14.03 -2.53 -1.30
C ASP A 115 14.98 -2.71 -0.11
N GLU A 116 16.24 -2.36 -0.35
CA GLU A 116 17.30 -2.35 0.68
C GLU A 116 17.35 -1.02 1.47
N ALA A 117 16.40 -0.11 1.26
CA ALA A 117 16.43 1.21 1.89
C ALA A 117 16.26 1.07 3.41
N PRO A 118 17.20 1.61 4.22
CA PRO A 118 17.18 1.41 5.66
C PRO A 118 15.99 2.15 6.27
N ARG A 119 15.23 1.43 7.10
CA ARG A 119 14.12 1.98 7.87
C ARG A 119 14.33 1.72 9.35
N GLU A 120 13.85 2.65 10.15
CA GLU A 120 13.85 2.55 11.59
C GLU A 120 12.45 2.22 12.09
N ARG A 121 12.35 1.75 13.34
CA ARG A 121 11.07 1.47 14.00
C ARG A 121 10.04 2.60 13.83
N ARG A 122 10.46 3.85 14.01
CA ARG A 122 9.60 5.04 13.87
C ARG A 122 8.98 5.20 12.47
N HIS A 123 9.64 4.69 11.43
CA HIS A 123 9.13 4.70 10.06
C HIS A 123 7.96 3.73 9.92
N PHE A 124 8.10 2.51 10.45
CA PHE A 124 7.02 1.52 10.44
C PHE A 124 5.84 1.96 11.31
N GLU A 125 6.09 2.56 12.48
CA GLU A 125 5.01 3.12 13.31
C GLU A 125 4.25 4.24 12.58
N SER A 126 4.96 5.09 11.83
CA SER A 126 4.33 6.12 11.00
C SER A 126 3.52 5.53 9.84
N GLY A 127 4.04 4.49 9.19
CA GLY A 127 3.35 3.78 8.11
C GLY A 127 2.11 3.01 8.59
N LEU A 128 2.19 2.40 9.78
CA LEU A 128 1.09 1.71 10.45
C LEU A 128 -0.04 2.69 10.78
N ARG A 129 0.29 3.83 11.39
CA ARG A 129 -0.70 4.88 11.66
C ARG A 129 -1.40 5.33 10.38
N ALA A 130 -0.64 5.57 9.31
CA ALA A 130 -1.19 5.96 8.01
C ALA A 130 -2.09 4.86 7.40
N ALA A 131 -1.77 3.58 7.62
CA ALA A 131 -2.60 2.47 7.19
C ALA A 131 -3.94 2.42 7.96
N TYR A 132 -3.91 2.61 9.29
CA TYR A 132 -5.12 2.65 10.11
C TYR A 132 -6.01 3.85 9.78
N ASP A 133 -5.43 5.03 9.55
CA ASP A 133 -6.17 6.20 9.06
C ASP A 133 -6.87 5.88 7.73
N CYS A 134 -6.19 5.16 6.81
CA CYS A 134 -6.79 4.69 5.57
C CYS A 134 -7.95 3.69 5.77
N ILE A 135 -7.85 2.77 6.73
CA ILE A 135 -8.93 1.82 7.01
C ILE A 135 -10.20 2.57 7.40
N VAL A 136 -10.08 3.53 8.34
CA VAL A 136 -11.19 4.37 8.80
C VAL A 136 -11.78 5.17 7.65
N TRP A 137 -10.96 5.91 6.90
CA TRP A 137 -11.48 6.78 5.84
C TRP A 137 -12.02 5.99 4.65
N ARG A 138 -11.47 4.82 4.30
CA ARG A 138 -12.04 3.99 3.22
C ARG A 138 -13.40 3.43 3.61
N GLN A 139 -13.63 3.15 4.89
CA GLN A 139 -14.96 2.80 5.39
C GLN A 139 -15.91 4.00 5.34
N GLU A 140 -15.51 5.16 5.85
CA GLU A 140 -16.31 6.40 5.80
C GLU A 140 -16.66 6.81 4.36
N LEU A 141 -15.70 6.69 3.45
CA LEU A 141 -15.86 6.97 2.03
C LEU A 141 -16.64 5.87 1.30
N GLY A 142 -17.05 4.77 1.94
CA GLY A 142 -17.76 3.67 1.29
C GLY A 142 -16.97 3.07 0.12
N LYS A 143 -15.64 3.02 0.22
CA LYS A 143 -14.79 2.44 -0.83
C LYS A 143 -15.04 0.93 -0.94
N PRO A 144 -14.93 0.36 -2.14
CA PRO A 144 -15.23 -1.04 -2.37
C PRO A 144 -14.27 -1.98 -1.61
N PRO A 145 -14.66 -3.25 -1.36
CA PRO A 145 -13.92 -4.19 -0.52
C PRO A 145 -12.43 -4.31 -0.86
N GLU A 146 -12.07 -4.40 -2.13
CA GLU A 146 -10.68 -4.53 -2.59
C GLU A 146 -9.83 -3.32 -2.21
N ARG A 147 -10.40 -2.11 -2.21
CA ARG A 147 -9.70 -0.91 -1.73
C ARG A 147 -9.54 -0.97 -0.21
N ARG A 148 -10.51 -1.48 0.54
CA ARG A 148 -10.35 -1.66 1.99
C ARG A 148 -9.31 -2.74 2.32
N ALA A 149 -9.27 -3.83 1.54
CA ALA A 149 -8.31 -4.91 1.67
C ALA A 149 -6.86 -4.41 1.61
N MET A 150 -6.55 -3.55 0.62
CA MET A 150 -5.21 -2.96 0.48
C MET A 150 -4.74 -2.18 1.71
N ALA A 151 -5.66 -1.54 2.46
CA ALA A 151 -5.28 -0.79 3.66
C ALA A 151 -4.95 -1.71 4.83
N HIS A 152 -5.72 -2.79 5.01
CA HIS A 152 -5.40 -3.85 5.97
C HIS A 152 -4.08 -4.56 5.64
N TRP A 153 -3.84 -4.89 4.37
CA TRP A 153 -2.56 -5.47 3.98
C TRP A 153 -1.38 -4.55 4.34
N ALA A 154 -1.52 -3.24 4.08
CA ALA A 154 -0.48 -2.28 4.44
C ALA A 154 -0.26 -2.21 5.96
N ALA A 155 -1.33 -2.25 6.76
CA ALA A 155 -1.23 -2.30 8.22
C ALA A 155 -0.50 -3.58 8.68
N GLY A 156 -0.89 -4.74 8.15
CA GLY A 156 -0.26 -6.03 8.47
C GLY A 156 1.23 -6.05 8.12
N MET A 157 1.63 -5.43 7.02
CA MET A 157 3.05 -5.31 6.64
C MET A 157 3.84 -4.49 7.65
N HIS A 158 3.31 -3.36 8.14
CA HIS A 158 4.01 -2.59 9.18
C HIS A 158 4.03 -3.30 10.52
N GLN A 159 2.95 -4.01 10.89
CA GLN A 159 2.94 -4.85 12.09
C GLN A 159 4.00 -5.96 12.02
N LEU A 160 4.15 -6.59 10.85
CA LEU A 160 5.19 -7.59 10.58
C LEU A 160 6.59 -7.02 10.78
N SER A 161 6.89 -5.86 10.19
CA SER A 161 8.16 -5.13 10.38
C SER A 161 8.43 -4.72 11.84
N LEU A 162 7.37 -4.54 12.63
CA LEU A 162 7.46 -4.21 14.05
C LEU A 162 7.60 -5.43 14.97
N GLY A 163 7.51 -6.66 14.41
CA GLY A 163 7.52 -7.92 15.16
C GLY A 163 6.19 -8.28 15.83
N ASN A 164 5.11 -7.54 15.51
CA ASN A 164 3.77 -7.74 16.07
C ASN A 164 3.02 -8.80 15.25
N HIS A 165 3.46 -10.05 15.33
CA HIS A 165 3.03 -11.11 14.39
C HIS A 165 1.54 -11.47 14.51
N ILE A 166 0.94 -11.36 15.70
CA ILE A 166 -0.49 -11.64 15.91
C ILE A 166 -1.32 -10.57 15.19
N GLU A 167 -1.01 -9.30 15.40
CA GLU A 167 -1.67 -8.17 14.76
C GLU A 167 -1.47 -8.21 13.25
N ALA A 168 -0.25 -8.55 12.79
CA ALA A 168 0.03 -8.74 11.38
C ALA A 168 -0.86 -9.81 10.76
N LEU A 169 -1.02 -10.97 11.42
CA LEU A 169 -1.92 -12.03 10.96
C LEU A 169 -3.37 -11.55 10.87
N CYS A 170 -3.88 -10.89 11.91
CA CYS A 170 -5.25 -10.36 11.92
C CYS A 170 -5.49 -9.39 10.76
N ASP A 171 -4.56 -8.48 10.50
CA ASP A 171 -4.64 -7.52 9.39
C ASP A 171 -4.54 -8.22 8.02
N PHE A 172 -3.68 -9.22 7.84
CA PHE A 172 -3.62 -9.97 6.57
C PHE A 172 -4.86 -10.84 6.34
N GLU A 173 -5.44 -11.45 7.37
CA GLU A 173 -6.69 -12.20 7.25
C GLU A 173 -7.87 -11.29 6.91
N ALA A 174 -7.94 -10.09 7.51
CA ALA A 174 -8.93 -9.08 7.14
C ALA A 174 -8.76 -8.63 5.67
N ALA A 175 -7.50 -8.40 5.23
CA ALA A 175 -7.20 -8.08 3.84
C ALA A 175 -7.65 -9.19 2.88
N PHE A 176 -7.30 -10.44 3.20
CA PHE A 176 -7.70 -11.61 2.41
C PHE A 176 -9.22 -11.75 2.32
N GLY A 177 -9.94 -11.65 3.44
CA GLY A 177 -11.40 -11.73 3.47
C GLY A 177 -12.08 -10.65 2.62
N LEU A 178 -11.59 -9.41 2.67
CA LEU A 178 -12.11 -8.30 1.87
C LEU A 178 -11.78 -8.45 0.38
N ALA A 179 -10.58 -8.91 0.03
CA ALA A 179 -10.21 -9.21 -1.35
C ALA A 179 -11.07 -10.34 -1.92
N LEU A 180 -11.34 -11.38 -1.12
CA LEU A 180 -12.21 -12.48 -1.50
C LEU A 180 -13.63 -12.00 -1.77
N GLN A 181 -14.19 -11.14 -0.91
CA GLN A 181 -15.50 -10.52 -1.15
C GLN A 181 -15.54 -9.78 -2.49
N GLY A 182 -14.50 -9.00 -2.80
CA GLY A 182 -14.38 -8.31 -4.08
C GLY A 182 -14.29 -9.27 -5.28
N ALA A 183 -13.46 -10.31 -5.17
CA ALA A 183 -13.28 -11.32 -6.22
C ALA A 183 -14.57 -12.12 -6.48
N VAL A 184 -15.33 -12.46 -5.43
CA VAL A 184 -16.63 -13.13 -5.55
C VAL A 184 -17.66 -12.22 -6.22
N ALA A 185 -17.72 -10.94 -5.83
CA ALA A 185 -18.65 -9.97 -6.42
C ALA A 185 -18.36 -9.70 -7.90
N ALA A 186 -17.08 -9.56 -8.28
CA ALA A 186 -16.65 -9.39 -9.67
C ALA A 186 -16.80 -10.67 -10.51
N GLY A 187 -16.72 -11.84 -9.85
CA GLY A 187 -16.76 -13.16 -10.48
C GLY A 187 -18.14 -13.65 -10.89
N GLY A 188 -19.23 -12.95 -10.50
CA GLY A 188 -20.63 -13.05 -10.98
C GLY A 188 -21.36 -14.41 -10.97
N ALA A 189 -20.70 -15.50 -11.33
CA ALA A 189 -21.24 -16.85 -11.47
C ALA A 189 -20.15 -17.94 -11.58
N ALA A 190 -18.85 -17.63 -11.57
CA ALA A 190 -17.78 -18.64 -11.73
C ALA A 190 -17.59 -19.56 -10.50
N GLY A 191 -18.25 -19.24 -9.38
CA GLY A 191 -18.30 -20.06 -8.16
C GLY A 191 -19.59 -20.85 -7.96
N ALA A 192 -20.56 -20.78 -8.88
CA ALA A 192 -21.87 -21.42 -8.67
C ALA A 192 -21.84 -22.96 -8.76
N ALA A 193 -20.74 -23.56 -9.22
CA ALA A 193 -20.59 -25.02 -9.36
C ALA A 193 -19.29 -25.59 -8.75
N GLY A 194 -18.57 -24.81 -7.94
CA GLY A 194 -17.24 -25.16 -7.43
C GLY A 194 -17.09 -25.10 -5.91
N ASP A 195 -15.94 -25.58 -5.44
CA ASP A 195 -15.51 -25.49 -4.04
C ASP A 195 -15.51 -24.04 -3.54
N GLN A 196 -16.34 -23.75 -2.53
CA GLN A 196 -16.52 -22.41 -1.97
C GLN A 196 -15.53 -22.08 -0.84
N ARG A 197 -14.60 -22.99 -0.54
CA ARG A 197 -13.55 -22.72 0.45
C ARG A 197 -12.69 -21.53 0.01
N PRO A 198 -12.33 -20.60 0.91
CA PRO A 198 -11.51 -19.42 0.57
C PRO A 198 -10.23 -19.77 -0.19
N GLU A 199 -9.59 -20.89 0.14
CA GLU A 199 -8.35 -21.38 -0.48
C GLU A 199 -8.54 -21.76 -1.96
N ALA A 200 -9.76 -22.10 -2.39
CA ALA A 200 -10.06 -22.44 -3.78
C ALA A 200 -9.95 -21.23 -4.74
N PHE A 201 -9.91 -20.01 -4.20
CA PHE A 201 -9.67 -18.79 -4.95
C PHE A 201 -8.18 -18.49 -5.15
N VAL A 202 -7.29 -19.16 -4.41
CA VAL A 202 -5.84 -19.03 -4.52
C VAL A 202 -5.34 -19.98 -5.60
N LYS A 203 -5.38 -19.52 -6.86
CA LYS A 203 -5.02 -20.31 -8.04
C LYS A 203 -4.45 -19.45 -9.16
N ALA A 204 -3.82 -20.08 -10.15
CA ALA A 204 -3.31 -19.40 -11.34
C ALA A 204 -4.40 -18.59 -12.05
N ASN A 205 -4.04 -17.39 -12.52
CA ASN A 205 -4.96 -16.39 -13.08
C ASN A 205 -6.13 -15.99 -12.14
N GLY A 206 -5.96 -16.19 -10.83
CA GLY A 206 -6.87 -15.68 -9.79
C GLY A 206 -6.67 -14.18 -9.53
N ASP A 207 -7.45 -13.64 -8.59
CA ASP A 207 -7.31 -12.24 -8.17
C ASP A 207 -5.96 -12.01 -7.48
N PHE A 208 -5.26 -10.95 -7.88
CA PHE A 208 -3.93 -10.61 -7.38
C PHE A 208 -3.93 -10.40 -5.85
N GLY A 209 -4.90 -9.63 -5.33
CA GLY A 209 -5.00 -9.33 -3.90
C GLY A 209 -5.29 -10.57 -3.08
N VAL A 210 -6.19 -11.43 -3.55
CA VAL A 210 -6.50 -12.72 -2.91
C VAL A 210 -5.25 -13.59 -2.77
N ILE A 211 -4.48 -13.79 -3.85
CA ILE A 211 -3.27 -14.61 -3.82
C ILE A 211 -2.21 -13.98 -2.92
N LEU A 212 -1.99 -12.67 -3.07
CA LEU A 212 -0.97 -11.96 -2.33
C LEU A 212 -1.24 -12.00 -0.82
N TYR A 213 -2.43 -11.59 -0.39
CA TYR A 213 -2.77 -11.48 1.03
C TYR A 213 -2.81 -12.85 1.71
N PHE A 214 -3.20 -13.90 0.97
CA PHE A 214 -3.08 -15.28 1.45
C PHE A 214 -1.62 -15.67 1.73
N GLY A 215 -0.68 -15.29 0.86
CA GLY A 215 0.75 -15.52 1.07
C GLY A 215 1.31 -14.79 2.29
N TYR A 216 0.98 -13.50 2.47
CA TYR A 216 1.40 -12.72 3.64
C TYR A 216 0.84 -13.27 4.96
N ALA A 217 -0.42 -13.72 4.98
CA ALA A 217 -0.98 -14.41 6.14
C ALA A 217 -0.22 -15.72 6.43
N GLY A 218 0.24 -16.43 5.40
CA GLY A 218 1.13 -17.59 5.53
C GLY A 218 2.46 -17.25 6.20
N THR A 219 3.09 -16.13 5.81
CA THR A 219 4.30 -15.61 6.47
C THR A 219 4.05 -15.34 7.96
N ALA A 220 2.98 -14.62 8.30
CA ALA A 220 2.67 -14.30 9.70
C ALA A 220 2.39 -15.57 10.55
N ARG A 221 1.64 -16.55 9.99
CA ARG A 221 1.40 -17.85 10.64
C ARG A 221 2.70 -18.62 10.88
N HIS A 222 3.60 -18.64 9.90
CA HIS A 222 4.91 -19.29 10.05
C HIS A 222 5.71 -18.68 11.21
N LEU A 223 5.75 -17.35 11.32
CA LEU A 223 6.45 -16.65 12.40
C LEU A 223 5.82 -16.85 13.78
N LEU A 224 4.55 -17.24 13.83
CA LEU A 224 3.86 -17.66 15.05
C LEU A 224 4.08 -19.16 15.37
N GLY A 225 4.84 -19.89 14.56
CA GLY A 225 5.10 -21.32 14.74
C GLY A 225 4.00 -22.24 14.21
N ASP A 226 3.02 -21.71 13.46
CA ASP A 226 2.00 -22.55 12.83
C ASP A 226 2.56 -23.22 11.56
N ALA A 227 2.63 -24.55 11.61
CA ALA A 227 3.10 -25.38 10.50
C ALA A 227 2.25 -25.25 9.21
N SER A 228 1.03 -24.72 9.31
CA SER A 228 0.19 -24.41 8.14
C SER A 228 0.70 -23.20 7.34
N GLY A 229 1.41 -22.27 7.99
CA GLY A 229 1.85 -21.01 7.40
C GLY A 229 2.77 -21.19 6.19
N THR A 230 3.74 -22.10 6.29
CA THR A 230 4.65 -22.42 5.16
C THR A 230 3.88 -22.96 3.95
N ARG A 231 2.94 -23.91 4.16
CA ARG A 231 2.14 -24.48 3.06
C ARG A 231 1.25 -23.42 2.39
N GLN A 232 0.68 -22.53 3.20
CA GLN A 232 -0.13 -21.41 2.73
C GLN A 232 0.70 -20.43 1.88
N PHE A 233 1.91 -20.09 2.32
CA PHE A 233 2.85 -19.26 1.56
C PHE A 233 3.25 -19.92 0.23
N GLU A 234 3.60 -21.20 0.25
CA GLU A 234 3.97 -21.97 -0.94
C GLU A 234 2.83 -22.05 -1.95
N GLN A 235 1.59 -22.24 -1.49
CA GLN A 235 0.41 -22.23 -2.34
C GLN A 235 0.21 -20.89 -3.05
N ALA A 236 0.42 -19.76 -2.37
CA ALA A 236 0.37 -18.43 -2.99
C ALA A 236 1.46 -18.26 -4.06
N CYS A 237 2.70 -18.68 -3.76
CA CYS A 237 3.80 -18.65 -4.72
C CYS A 237 3.52 -19.53 -5.95
N ALA A 238 2.98 -20.73 -5.73
CA ALA A 238 2.60 -21.65 -6.80
C ALA A 238 1.48 -21.10 -7.68
N ALA A 239 0.53 -20.35 -7.11
CA ALA A 239 -0.52 -19.67 -7.88
C ALA A 239 0.06 -18.62 -8.83
N PHE A 240 0.93 -17.73 -8.36
CA PHE A 240 1.60 -16.74 -9.23
C PHE A 240 2.50 -17.41 -10.27
N ALA A 241 3.30 -18.42 -9.88
CA ALA A 241 4.14 -19.17 -10.81
C ALA A 241 3.30 -19.91 -11.87
N GLY A 242 2.10 -20.38 -11.52
CA GLY A 242 1.14 -20.96 -12.45
C GLY A 242 0.63 -19.94 -13.46
N THR A 243 0.35 -18.70 -13.03
CA THR A 243 -0.01 -17.60 -13.94
C THR A 243 1.12 -17.31 -14.94
N LEU A 244 2.38 -17.30 -14.51
CA LEU A 244 3.53 -17.06 -15.41
C LEU A 244 3.69 -18.13 -16.50
N LYS A 245 3.27 -19.38 -16.24
CA LYS A 245 3.31 -20.47 -17.23
C LYS A 245 2.22 -20.33 -18.29
N ALA A 246 1.07 -19.78 -17.94
CA ALA A 246 -0.09 -19.63 -18.81
C ALA A 246 -0.86 -18.33 -18.49
N PRO A 247 -0.26 -17.16 -18.78
CA PRO A 247 -0.88 -15.89 -18.46
C PRO A 247 -2.04 -15.62 -19.43
N ARG A 248 -3.12 -15.03 -18.92
CA ARG A 248 -4.26 -14.61 -19.77
C ARG A 248 -3.90 -13.47 -20.70
N ASP A 249 -3.02 -12.57 -20.25
CA ASP A 249 -2.52 -11.43 -21.00
C ASP A 249 -1.18 -10.94 -20.42
N LYS A 250 -0.61 -9.91 -21.04
CA LYS A 250 0.67 -9.31 -20.62
C LYS A 250 0.60 -8.71 -19.22
N GLN A 251 -0.53 -8.09 -18.86
CA GLN A 251 -0.71 -7.48 -17.54
C GLN A 251 -0.73 -8.55 -16.45
N ALA A 252 -1.44 -9.66 -16.68
CA ALA A 252 -1.49 -10.79 -15.76
C ALA A 252 -0.10 -11.43 -15.55
N ALA A 253 0.75 -11.45 -16.58
CA ALA A 253 2.12 -11.91 -16.45
C ALA A 253 2.96 -10.94 -15.58
N GLU A 254 2.89 -9.64 -15.85
CA GLU A 254 3.61 -8.60 -15.10
C GLU A 254 3.17 -8.55 -13.62
N ASP A 255 1.86 -8.62 -13.37
CA ASP A 255 1.31 -8.66 -12.02
C ASP A 255 1.75 -9.93 -11.28
N ALA A 256 1.75 -11.09 -11.96
CA ALA A 256 2.17 -12.35 -11.35
C ALA A 256 3.67 -12.38 -11.05
N GLU A 257 4.50 -11.83 -11.93
CA GLU A 257 5.94 -11.67 -11.69
C GLU A 257 6.17 -10.79 -10.47
N PHE A 258 5.52 -9.61 -10.45
CA PHE A 258 5.62 -8.69 -9.33
C PHE A 258 5.16 -9.32 -8.00
N GLY A 259 4.01 -9.99 -7.98
CA GLY A 259 3.47 -10.63 -6.79
C GLY A 259 4.37 -11.76 -6.24
N LEU A 260 4.92 -12.59 -7.15
CA LEU A 260 5.85 -13.65 -6.78
C LEU A 260 7.16 -13.09 -6.22
N ASP A 261 7.72 -12.07 -6.87
CA ASP A 261 8.93 -11.42 -6.40
C ASP A 261 8.73 -10.73 -5.06
N GLN A 262 7.55 -10.16 -4.83
CA GLN A 262 7.19 -9.54 -3.56
C GLN A 262 7.11 -10.57 -2.43
N LEU A 263 6.45 -11.72 -2.64
CA LEU A 263 6.38 -12.79 -1.64
C LEU A 263 7.77 -13.36 -1.32
N ARG A 264 8.61 -13.59 -2.34
CA ARG A 264 9.99 -14.06 -2.17
C ARG A 264 10.87 -13.04 -1.46
N TRP A 265 10.63 -11.75 -1.69
CA TRP A 265 11.33 -10.69 -0.98
C TRP A 265 11.03 -10.75 0.52
N VAL A 266 9.75 -10.84 0.87
CA VAL A 266 9.28 -10.94 2.25
C VAL A 266 9.75 -12.24 2.92
N GLU A 267 9.72 -13.38 2.22
CA GLU A 267 10.27 -14.64 2.75
C GLU A 267 11.73 -14.48 3.17
N ARG A 268 12.59 -13.96 2.28
CA ARG A 268 14.01 -13.77 2.58
C ARG A 268 14.22 -12.87 3.81
N LYS A 269 13.37 -11.87 3.95
CA LYS A 269 13.47 -10.86 5.01
C LYS A 269 13.01 -11.36 6.37
N PHE A 270 11.92 -12.13 6.42
CA PHE A 270 11.27 -12.49 7.68
C PHE A 270 11.39 -13.97 8.04
N MET A 271 11.34 -14.87 7.05
CA MET A 271 11.34 -16.32 7.28
C MET A 271 12.75 -16.93 7.18
N GLY A 272 13.70 -16.21 6.57
CA GLY A 272 15.05 -16.70 6.29
C GLY A 272 15.12 -17.42 4.94
N ALA A 273 16.29 -17.37 4.30
CA ALA A 273 16.49 -17.97 2.97
C ALA A 273 16.31 -19.49 3.02
N GLY A 274 15.33 -20.01 2.28
CA GLY A 274 15.09 -21.45 2.12
C GLY A 274 14.14 -22.08 3.14
N ALA A 275 13.39 -21.28 3.92
CA ALA A 275 12.36 -21.81 4.81
C ALA A 275 11.23 -22.55 4.06
N ALA A 276 10.96 -22.20 2.79
CA ALA A 276 10.03 -22.91 1.90
C ALA A 276 10.69 -24.02 1.04
N THR A 277 12.01 -24.21 1.11
CA THR A 277 12.70 -25.31 0.39
C THR A 277 13.34 -26.34 1.32
N ALA A 278 13.42 -26.06 2.62
CA ALA A 278 13.89 -26.98 3.64
C ALA A 278 12.71 -27.79 4.22
N ARG A 279 12.16 -28.72 3.44
CA ARG A 279 11.43 -29.91 3.91
C ARG A 279 11.20 -30.93 2.79
#